data_AF-G0VGX7-F1
#
_entry.id   AF-G0VGX7-F1
#
_cell.length_a   1.000
_cell.length_b   1.000
_cell.length_c   1.000
_cell.angle_alpha   90.00
_cell.angle_beta   90.00
_cell.angle_gamma   90.00
#
_symmetry.space_group_name_H-M   'P 1'
#
loop_
_entity.id
_entity.type
_entity.pdbx_description
1 polymer ?
#
loop_
_entity_poly.entity_id
_entity_poly.type
_entity_poly.pdbx_seq_one_letter_code
_entity_poly.pdbx_strand_id
1 'polypeptide(L)'
;MSVGRVNPATFKFHTAKWLEKTGYAPHVYMFRNLERGQVLYSQFPQISPVQIDKLFKKVNSWDYKKPSKRRDLWKCMCVVNMMDYEKSVNLFQNLNRLRHLRDFTFLKQCNDMRRKNEDGHVWYSGMFRPTFSQEAVADLRESLIKMQESPRWEGGQGGGKINATIHWEDSWRMGDTSKYWDPVLPNVKHEILKITGNNAREESTILKELSLQTLEKYHRDSPLI
;
A
#
# COMPACT_ATOMS: atom_id res chain seq x y z
N MET A 1 -31.78 12.47 -22.45
CA MET A 1 -31.47 11.53 -21.36
C MET A 1 -29.97 11.60 -21.07
N SER A 2 -29.59 12.20 -19.94
CA SER A 2 -28.19 12.26 -19.51
C SER A 2 -27.76 10.87 -19.06
N VAL A 3 -26.81 10.26 -19.76
CA VAL A 3 -26.12 9.06 -19.26
C VAL A 3 -25.33 9.51 -18.03
N GLY A 4 -25.89 9.27 -16.84
CA GLY A 4 -25.25 9.64 -15.58
C GLY A 4 -23.85 9.04 -15.55
N ARG A 5 -22.82 9.89 -15.45
CA ARG A 5 -21.43 9.45 -15.38
C ARG A 5 -21.27 8.54 -14.16
N VAL A 6 -21.06 7.25 -14.42
CA VAL A 6 -20.75 6.28 -13.36
C VAL A 6 -19.39 6.66 -12.79
N ASN A 7 -19.35 6.92 -11.47
CA ASN A 7 -18.09 7.19 -10.79
C ASN A 7 -17.18 5.95 -10.88
N PRO A 8 -15.90 6.08 -11.26
CA PRO A 8 -14.98 4.95 -11.29
C PRO A 8 -14.86 4.30 -9.90
N ALA A 9 -14.64 2.98 -9.87
CA ALA A 9 -14.50 2.23 -8.60
C ALA A 9 -13.46 2.85 -7.66
N THR A 10 -12.38 3.40 -8.20
CA THR A 10 -11.26 4.01 -7.46
C THR A 10 -11.61 5.26 -6.63
N PHE A 11 -12.82 5.81 -6.79
CA PHE A 11 -13.22 7.06 -6.13
C PHE A 11 -13.71 6.84 -4.69
N LYS A 12 -14.10 5.61 -4.36
CA LYS A 12 -14.70 5.24 -3.08
C LYS A 12 -13.91 4.11 -2.43
N PHE A 13 -14.03 4.05 -1.11
CA PHE A 13 -13.65 2.87 -0.36
C PHE A 13 -14.64 1.76 -0.64
N HIS A 14 -14.14 0.52 -0.74
CA HIS A 14 -14.98 -0.66 -0.94
C HIS A 14 -14.74 -1.70 0.16
N THR A 15 -15.82 -2.37 0.55
CA THR A 15 -15.81 -3.45 1.53
C THR A 15 -15.36 -4.76 0.90
N ALA A 16 -14.99 -5.74 1.72
CA ALA A 16 -14.55 -7.05 1.28
C ALA A 16 -15.58 -7.73 0.38
N LYS A 17 -16.85 -7.78 0.82
CA LYS A 17 -17.98 -8.34 0.04
C LYS A 17 -18.13 -7.70 -1.34
N TRP A 18 -17.87 -6.40 -1.46
CA TRP A 18 -17.95 -5.72 -2.75
C TRP A 18 -16.79 -6.13 -3.66
N LEU A 19 -15.57 -6.19 -3.12
CA LEU A 19 -14.37 -6.58 -3.87
C LEU A 19 -14.47 -8.02 -4.38
N GLU A 20 -14.94 -8.94 -3.53
CA GLU A 20 -15.17 -10.34 -3.89
C GLU A 20 -16.23 -10.47 -4.97
N LYS A 21 -17.41 -9.84 -4.77
CA LYS A 21 -18.51 -9.88 -5.76
C LYS A 21 -18.12 -9.32 -7.13
N THR A 22 -17.21 -8.35 -7.16
CA THR A 22 -16.77 -7.70 -8.40
C THR A 22 -15.54 -8.34 -9.04
N GLY A 23 -14.99 -9.40 -8.44
CA GLY A 23 -13.88 -10.17 -9.00
C GLY A 23 -12.53 -9.47 -8.94
N TYR A 24 -12.31 -8.54 -8.01
CA TYR A 24 -10.96 -8.04 -7.74
C TYR A 24 -10.21 -9.03 -6.86
N ALA A 25 -8.89 -9.18 -7.03
CA ALA A 25 -8.09 -9.95 -6.08
C ALA A 25 -8.01 -9.25 -4.70
N PRO A 26 -7.84 -9.99 -3.59
CA PRO A 26 -7.62 -9.47 -2.23
C PRO A 26 -6.24 -8.80 -2.07
N HIS A 27 -5.97 -7.79 -2.89
CA HIS A 27 -4.70 -7.07 -2.96
C HIS A 27 -4.77 -5.70 -2.29
N VAL A 28 -3.66 -5.27 -1.71
CA VAL A 28 -3.40 -3.87 -1.36
C VAL A 28 -2.19 -3.38 -2.16
N TYR A 29 -2.37 -2.28 -2.87
CA TYR A 29 -1.35 -1.70 -3.74
C TYR A 29 -0.71 -0.49 -3.06
N MET A 30 0.62 -0.42 -3.11
CA MET A 30 1.39 0.73 -2.65
C MET A 30 2.08 1.36 -3.85
N PHE A 31 1.91 2.66 -4.04
CA PHE A 31 2.49 3.40 -5.14
C PHE A 31 3.40 4.50 -4.63
N ARG A 32 4.62 4.56 -5.13
CA ARG A 32 5.57 5.63 -4.82
C ARG A 32 5.47 6.77 -5.84
N ASN A 33 5.71 7.97 -5.35
CA ASN A 33 5.90 9.15 -6.17
C ASN A 33 7.40 9.33 -6.47
N LEU A 34 7.77 9.30 -7.75
CA LEU A 34 9.15 9.38 -8.21
C LEU A 34 9.80 10.74 -7.92
N GLU A 35 9.01 11.81 -7.87
CA GLU A 35 9.50 13.18 -7.66
C GLU A 35 9.72 13.50 -6.18
N ARG A 36 8.78 13.09 -5.31
CA ARG A 36 8.77 13.48 -3.89
C ARG A 36 9.12 12.37 -2.91
N GLY A 37 9.12 11.11 -3.36
CA GLY A 37 9.33 9.93 -2.50
C GLY A 37 8.13 9.55 -1.61
N GLN A 38 7.03 10.30 -1.69
CA GLN A 38 5.77 10.00 -1.00
C GLN A 38 5.14 8.71 -1.51
N VAL A 39 4.32 8.07 -0.67
CA VAL A 39 3.64 6.81 -1.01
C VAL A 39 2.12 6.97 -0.89
N LEU A 40 1.39 6.32 -1.77
CA LEU A 40 -0.08 6.24 -1.77
C LEU A 40 -0.50 4.78 -1.66
N TYR A 41 -1.52 4.52 -0.86
CA TYR A 41 -2.12 3.20 -0.69
C TYR A 41 -3.43 3.12 -1.46
N SER A 42 -3.71 1.99 -2.11
CA SER A 42 -4.91 1.78 -2.91
C SER A 42 -5.43 0.34 -2.80
N GLN A 43 -6.75 0.17 -2.89
CA GLN A 43 -7.39 -1.14 -3.08
C GLN A 43 -7.35 -1.60 -4.55
N PHE A 44 -6.89 -0.74 -5.46
CA PHE A 44 -6.92 -0.96 -6.91
C PHE A 44 -5.54 -0.79 -7.54
N PRO A 45 -5.26 -1.47 -8.68
CA PRO A 45 -3.99 -1.39 -9.41
C PRO A 45 -3.79 -0.05 -10.14
N GLN A 46 -4.61 0.96 -9.86
CA GLN A 46 -4.55 2.27 -10.47
C GLN A 46 -4.83 3.34 -9.41
N ILE A 47 -4.27 4.52 -9.63
CA ILE A 47 -4.43 5.68 -8.77
C ILE A 47 -5.38 6.67 -9.43
N SER A 48 -6.32 7.21 -8.67
CA SER A 48 -7.14 8.33 -9.08
C SER A 48 -6.65 9.65 -8.50
N PRO A 49 -6.79 10.78 -9.22
CA PRO A 49 -6.54 12.12 -8.68
C PRO A 49 -7.32 12.41 -7.39
N VAL A 50 -8.53 11.84 -7.25
CA VAL A 50 -9.37 11.99 -6.07
C VAL A 50 -8.75 11.31 -4.84
N GLN A 51 -8.12 10.14 -5.00
CA GLN A 51 -7.38 9.50 -3.91
C GLN A 51 -6.20 10.37 -3.46
N ILE A 52 -5.44 10.95 -4.41
CA ILE A 52 -4.34 11.87 -4.08
C ILE A 52 -4.85 13.08 -3.30
N ASP A 53 -5.97 13.66 -3.74
CA ASP A 53 -6.58 14.82 -3.08
C ASP A 53 -7.08 14.49 -1.66
N LYS A 54 -7.65 13.30 -1.48
CA LYS A 54 -8.16 12.82 -0.18
C LYS A 54 -7.06 12.46 0.79
N LEU A 55 -5.95 11.91 0.30
CA LEU A 55 -4.85 11.42 1.13
C LEU A 55 -3.95 12.58 1.58
N PHE A 56 -3.56 13.46 0.65
CA PHE A 56 -2.66 14.57 0.90
C PHE A 56 -3.45 15.87 1.13
N LYS A 57 -4.30 15.88 2.17
CA LYS A 57 -5.12 17.04 2.54
C LYS A 57 -4.24 18.17 3.04
N LYS A 58 -4.21 19.27 2.28
CA LYS A 58 -3.69 20.62 2.61
C LYS A 58 -2.52 20.63 3.61
N VAL A 59 -1.49 19.81 3.35
CA VAL A 59 -0.19 19.98 3.98
C VAL A 59 0.58 20.96 3.10
N ASN A 60 0.53 22.23 3.48
CA ASN A 60 1.25 23.31 2.82
C ASN A 60 2.58 23.62 3.56
N SER A 61 3.20 22.59 4.13
CA SER A 61 4.59 22.72 4.57
C SER A 61 5.52 22.57 3.36
N TRP A 62 6.62 23.30 3.36
CA TRP A 62 7.66 23.17 2.33
C TRP A 62 8.24 21.74 2.27
N ASP A 63 8.26 21.05 3.41
CA ASP A 63 8.77 19.69 3.56
C ASP A 63 7.85 18.61 2.99
N TYR A 64 6.53 18.81 3.06
CA TYR A 64 5.54 17.79 2.71
C TYR A 64 4.44 18.39 1.84
N LYS A 65 4.82 18.74 0.61
CA LYS A 65 3.87 19.26 -0.38
C LYS A 65 3.03 18.14 -0.96
N LYS A 66 1.80 18.49 -1.34
CA LYS A 66 0.93 17.62 -2.11
C LYS A 66 1.60 17.19 -3.43
N PRO A 67 1.66 15.88 -3.74
CA PRO A 67 2.28 15.40 -4.97
C PRO A 67 1.44 15.72 -6.21
N SER A 68 2.12 15.76 -7.35
CA SER A 68 1.47 15.95 -8.66
C SER A 68 0.56 14.77 -9.01
N LYS A 69 -0.51 15.06 -9.75
CA LYS A 69 -1.47 14.08 -10.27
C LYS A 69 -0.99 13.37 -11.55
N ARG A 70 0.19 13.77 -12.06
CA ARG A 70 0.82 13.20 -13.25
C ARG A 70 1.07 11.71 -13.10
N ARG A 71 0.51 10.91 -14.01
CA ARG A 71 0.57 9.43 -13.97
C ARG A 71 2.00 8.90 -14.04
N ASP A 72 2.87 9.53 -14.83
CA ASP A 72 4.26 9.11 -15.03
C ASP A 72 5.10 9.19 -13.75
N LEU A 73 4.71 10.05 -12.80
CA LEU A 73 5.38 10.20 -11.52
C LEU A 73 4.95 9.15 -10.48
N TRP A 74 3.97 8.31 -10.77
CA TRP A 74 3.52 7.28 -9.86
C TRP A 74 3.89 5.89 -10.39
N LYS A 75 4.51 5.09 -9.53
CA LYS A 75 4.90 3.71 -9.83
C LYS A 75 4.52 2.78 -8.70
N CYS A 76 4.13 1.55 -9.04
CA CYS A 76 3.81 0.52 -8.07
C CYS A 76 5.09 0.13 -7.32
N MET A 77 5.11 0.39 -6.02
CA MET A 77 6.22 0.06 -5.11
C MET A 77 6.14 -1.39 -4.66
N CYS A 78 4.94 -1.85 -4.31
CA CYS A 78 4.67 -3.25 -4.03
C CYS A 78 3.17 -3.56 -4.10
N VAL A 79 2.86 -4.83 -4.25
CA VAL A 79 1.52 -5.41 -4.13
C VAL A 79 1.52 -6.39 -2.98
N VAL A 80 0.64 -6.17 -2.00
CA VAL A 80 0.46 -7.09 -0.88
C VAL A 80 -0.72 -7.99 -1.20
N ASN A 81 -0.43 -9.26 -1.45
CA ASN A 81 -1.41 -10.30 -1.68
C ASN A 81 -1.82 -10.94 -0.35
N MET A 82 -3.10 -10.81 0.00
CA MET A 82 -3.68 -11.40 1.21
C MET A 82 -4.57 -12.59 0.82
N MET A 83 -4.64 -13.63 1.65
CA MET A 83 -5.52 -14.77 1.37
C MET A 83 -7.01 -14.45 1.54
N ASP A 84 -7.36 -13.36 2.23
CA ASP A 84 -8.72 -13.04 2.64
C ASP A 84 -9.03 -11.56 2.36
N TYR A 85 -10.24 -11.31 1.84
CA TYR A 85 -10.69 -9.97 1.48
C TYR A 85 -10.84 -9.05 2.70
N GLU A 86 -11.38 -9.53 3.82
CA GLU A 86 -11.53 -8.71 5.04
C GLU A 86 -10.16 -8.29 5.58
N LYS A 87 -9.17 -9.19 5.56
CA LYS A 87 -7.79 -8.87 5.91
C LYS A 87 -7.17 -7.87 4.95
N SER A 88 -7.41 -7.96 3.64
CA SER A 88 -6.93 -6.95 2.68
C SER A 88 -7.50 -5.56 2.96
N VAL A 89 -8.79 -5.48 3.29
CA VAL A 89 -9.47 -4.23 3.62
C VAL A 89 -8.96 -3.66 4.95
N ASN A 90 -8.79 -4.51 5.96
CA ASN A 90 -8.23 -4.12 7.26
C ASN A 90 -6.78 -3.59 7.11
N LEU A 91 -5.93 -4.28 6.34
CA LEU A 91 -4.58 -3.79 6.03
C LEU A 91 -4.61 -2.41 5.38
N PHE A 92 -5.47 -2.21 4.38
CA PHE A 92 -5.64 -0.91 3.72
C PHE A 92 -6.08 0.17 4.73
N GLN A 93 -6.99 -0.15 5.65
CA GLN A 93 -7.44 0.78 6.70
C GLN A 93 -6.30 1.12 7.68
N ASN A 94 -5.55 0.12 8.15
CA ASN A 94 -4.42 0.31 9.07
C ASN A 94 -3.32 1.18 8.46
N LEU A 95 -2.97 0.94 7.19
CA LEU A 95 -2.02 1.77 6.44
C LEU A 95 -2.47 3.24 6.36
N ASN A 96 -3.73 3.48 6.01
CA ASN A 96 -4.27 4.84 5.96
C ASN A 96 -4.33 5.48 7.36
N ARG A 97 -4.60 4.68 8.41
CA ARG A 97 -4.59 5.14 9.79
C ARG A 97 -3.19 5.55 10.23
N LEU A 98 -2.17 4.71 10.02
CA LEU A 98 -0.77 5.03 10.33
C LEU A 98 -0.30 6.29 9.58
N ARG A 99 -0.63 6.42 8.29
CA ARG A 99 -0.36 7.66 7.55
C ARG A 99 -1.01 8.88 8.19
N HIS A 100 -2.28 8.80 8.57
CA HIS A 100 -2.95 9.91 9.25
C HIS A 100 -2.26 10.25 10.58
N LEU A 101 -1.82 9.24 11.33
CA LEU A 101 -1.06 9.45 12.57
C LEU A 101 0.27 10.15 12.30
N ARG A 102 1.01 9.78 11.24
CA ARG A 102 2.28 10.42 10.85
C ARG A 102 2.10 11.86 10.39
N ASP A 103 1.04 12.13 9.63
CA ASP A 103 0.85 13.42 8.98
C ASP A 103 0.19 14.45 9.91
N PHE A 104 -0.60 14.01 10.90
CA PHE A 104 -1.40 14.91 11.73
C PHE A 104 -1.25 14.70 13.23
N THR A 105 -1.42 13.47 13.73
CA THR A 105 -1.55 13.23 15.18
C THR A 105 -0.20 13.24 15.91
N PHE A 106 0.79 12.56 15.35
CA PHE A 106 2.11 12.35 15.93
C PHE A 106 3.22 12.92 15.03
N LEU A 107 2.90 14.02 14.32
CA LEU A 107 3.79 14.65 13.36
C LEU A 107 5.16 15.00 13.97
N LYS A 108 5.17 15.52 15.20
CA LYS A 108 6.41 15.89 15.90
C LYS A 108 7.28 14.67 16.18
N GLN A 109 6.72 13.64 16.81
CA GLN A 109 7.43 12.39 17.11
C GLN A 109 7.95 11.73 15.83
N CYS A 110 7.14 11.72 14.77
CA CYS A 110 7.56 11.19 13.47
C CYS A 110 8.69 12.01 12.86
N ASN A 111 8.66 13.33 12.98
CA ASN A 111 9.74 14.20 12.52
C ASN A 111 11.05 13.96 13.28
N ASP A 112 10.99 13.64 14.58
CA ASP A 112 12.18 13.39 15.40
C ASP A 112 12.86 12.06 15.02
N MET A 113 12.10 11.07 14.55
CA MET A 113 12.63 9.80 14.05
C MET A 113 13.27 9.90 12.64
N ARG A 114 12.98 10.96 11.89
CA ARG A 114 13.48 11.12 10.51
C ARG A 114 14.94 11.59 10.52
N ARG A 115 15.75 10.99 9.64
CA ARG A 115 17.11 11.47 9.37
C ARG A 115 17.09 12.95 9.00
N LYS A 116 17.98 13.73 9.63
CA LYS A 116 18.15 15.16 9.34
C LYS A 116 19.38 15.44 8.47
N ASN A 117 19.36 16.56 7.76
CA ASN A 117 20.56 17.16 7.16
C ASN A 117 21.26 18.10 8.16
N GLU A 118 22.34 18.74 7.73
CA GLU A 118 23.12 19.67 8.55
C GLU A 118 22.30 20.88 9.04
N ASP A 119 21.28 21.29 8.27
CA ASP A 119 20.36 22.39 8.62
C ASP A 119 19.21 21.97 9.54
N GLY A 120 19.18 20.71 10.01
CA GLY A 120 18.09 20.20 10.86
C GLY A 120 16.78 19.89 10.13
N HIS A 121 16.76 20.00 8.80
CA HIS A 121 15.63 19.60 7.97
C HIS A 121 15.62 18.10 7.75
N VAL A 122 14.45 17.50 7.49
CA VAL A 122 14.39 16.09 7.06
C VAL A 122 15.25 15.93 5.81
N TRP A 123 16.12 14.92 5.74
CA TRP A 123 17.03 14.76 4.62
C TRP A 123 16.30 14.69 3.27
N TYR A 124 16.83 15.37 2.26
CA TYR A 124 16.26 15.43 0.91
C TYR A 124 17.35 15.50 -0.15
N SER A 125 17.00 15.15 -1.39
CA SER A 125 17.79 15.40 -2.60
C SER A 125 16.88 16.08 -3.62
N GLY A 126 17.11 17.37 -3.89
CA GLY A 126 16.15 18.21 -4.61
C GLY A 126 14.79 18.25 -3.89
N MET A 127 13.74 17.76 -4.54
CA MET A 127 12.40 17.66 -3.93
C MET A 127 12.10 16.26 -3.34
N PHE A 128 13.00 15.30 -3.57
CA PHE A 128 12.81 13.91 -3.21
C PHE A 128 13.21 13.65 -1.77
N ARG A 129 12.34 12.98 -1.01
CA ARG A 129 12.59 12.58 0.39
C ARG A 129 12.45 11.06 0.54
N PRO A 130 13.55 10.32 0.74
CA PRO A 130 13.51 8.85 0.83
C PRO A 130 12.78 8.36 2.08
N THR A 131 12.74 9.17 3.15
CA THR A 131 12.14 8.80 4.43
C THR A 131 10.67 8.40 4.30
N PHE A 132 9.90 9.02 3.41
CA PHE A 132 8.48 8.67 3.25
C PHE A 132 8.27 7.28 2.67
N SER A 133 9.16 6.81 1.80
CA SER A 133 9.11 5.43 1.30
C SER A 133 9.54 4.44 2.39
N GLN A 134 10.57 4.77 3.18
CA GLN A 134 11.00 3.95 4.32
C GLN A 134 9.89 3.83 5.39
N GLU A 135 9.24 4.94 5.71
CA GLU A 135 8.09 4.98 6.63
C GLU A 135 6.93 4.13 6.11
N ALA A 136 6.63 4.17 4.82
CA ALA A 136 5.57 3.35 4.25
C ALA A 136 5.86 1.84 4.36
N VAL A 137 7.13 1.44 4.20
CA VAL A 137 7.56 0.04 4.39
C VAL A 137 7.45 -0.36 5.88
N ALA A 138 7.88 0.51 6.80
CA ALA A 138 7.71 0.29 8.23
C ALA A 138 6.23 0.24 8.65
N ASP A 139 5.38 1.08 8.07
CA ASP A 139 3.94 1.11 8.31
C ASP A 139 3.25 -0.15 7.79
N LEU A 140 3.68 -0.68 6.64
CA LEU A 140 3.20 -1.96 6.13
C LEU A 140 3.51 -3.07 7.12
N ARG A 141 4.75 -3.16 7.56
CA ARG A 141 5.17 -4.14 8.56
C ARG A 141 4.37 -4.01 9.85
N GLU A 142 4.25 -2.81 10.40
CA GLU A 142 3.50 -2.55 11.64
C GLU A 142 2.02 -2.91 11.48
N SER A 143 1.41 -2.58 10.34
CA SER A 143 0.02 -2.93 10.05
C SER A 143 -0.19 -4.45 10.06
N LEU A 144 0.74 -5.22 9.48
CA LEU A 144 0.68 -6.69 9.47
C LEU A 144 0.88 -7.27 10.88
N ILE A 145 1.81 -6.72 11.67
CA ILE A 145 2.01 -7.13 13.08
C ILE A 145 0.73 -6.89 13.88
N LYS A 146 0.12 -5.71 13.77
CA LYS A 146 -1.11 -5.40 14.50
C LYS A 146 -2.26 -6.31 14.11
N MET A 147 -2.34 -6.72 12.85
CA MET A 147 -3.35 -7.70 12.43
C MET A 147 -3.11 -9.10 13.03
N GLN A 148 -1.86 -9.48 13.27
CA GLN A 148 -1.50 -10.74 13.94
C GLN A 148 -1.84 -10.70 15.44
N GLU A 149 -1.57 -9.58 16.10
CA GLU A 149 -1.77 -9.37 17.55
C GLU A 149 -3.22 -9.07 17.96
N SER A 150 -4.02 -8.51 17.05
CA SER A 150 -5.38 -8.06 17.37
C SER A 150 -6.25 -9.24 17.86
N PRO A 151 -6.91 -9.13 19.02
CA PRO A 151 -7.85 -10.15 19.48
C PRO A 151 -8.97 -10.37 18.46
N ARG A 152 -9.54 -11.58 18.41
CA ARG A 152 -10.81 -11.83 17.70
C ARG A 152 -11.86 -10.91 18.32
N TRP A 153 -12.23 -9.84 17.61
CA TRP A 153 -13.45 -9.11 17.91
C TRP A 153 -14.63 -10.07 17.63
N GLU A 154 -15.66 -10.09 18.48
CA GLU A 154 -16.90 -10.86 18.25
C GLU A 154 -17.54 -10.47 16.89
N GLY A 155 -17.31 -11.31 15.87
CA GLY A 155 -17.76 -11.08 14.49
C GLY A 155 -16.66 -10.73 13.47
N GLY A 156 -15.39 -10.65 13.87
CA GLY A 156 -14.25 -10.39 12.98
C GLY A 156 -13.13 -11.43 13.07
N GLN A 157 -12.50 -11.76 11.94
CA GLN A 157 -11.31 -12.63 11.89
C GLN A 157 -10.01 -11.90 12.30
N GLY A 158 -10.03 -11.14 13.41
CA GLY A 158 -8.79 -10.60 14.01
C GLY A 158 -8.12 -11.68 14.86
N GLY A 159 -6.81 -11.88 14.77
CA GLY A 159 -6.11 -12.86 15.62
C GLY A 159 -5.91 -14.21 14.94
N GLY A 160 -4.72 -14.37 14.36
CA GLY A 160 -4.26 -15.57 13.67
C GLY A 160 -3.02 -15.28 12.83
N LYS A 161 -2.34 -16.34 12.40
CA LYS A 161 -1.17 -16.22 11.50
C LYS A 161 -1.55 -15.42 10.26
N ILE A 162 -0.76 -14.39 9.96
CA ILE A 162 -0.91 -13.60 8.73
C ILE A 162 -0.14 -14.28 7.62
N ASN A 163 -0.87 -14.92 6.70
CA ASN A 163 -0.32 -15.45 5.47
C ASN A 163 -0.51 -14.40 4.38
N ALA A 164 0.59 -13.73 4.02
CA ALA A 164 0.60 -12.72 2.98
C ALA A 164 1.83 -12.92 2.09
N THR A 165 1.71 -12.54 0.82
CA THR A 165 2.87 -12.44 -0.09
C THR A 165 3.02 -11.00 -0.53
N ILE A 166 4.17 -10.40 -0.27
CA ILE A 166 4.47 -9.05 -0.73
C ILE A 166 5.30 -9.17 -2.01
N HIS A 167 4.73 -8.73 -3.12
CA HIS A 167 5.40 -8.63 -4.41
C HIS A 167 6.01 -7.24 -4.56
N TRP A 168 7.33 -7.15 -4.45
CA TRP A 168 8.09 -5.90 -4.49
C TRP A 168 8.47 -5.52 -5.91
N GLU A 169 8.53 -4.21 -6.21
CA GLU A 169 9.17 -3.76 -7.45
C GLU A 169 10.69 -4.03 -7.47
N ASP A 170 11.31 -4.04 -6.28
CA ASP A 170 12.76 -4.14 -6.09
C ASP A 170 13.03 -4.71 -4.69
N SER A 171 13.89 -5.73 -4.60
CA SER A 171 14.30 -6.37 -3.35
C SER A 171 14.95 -5.39 -2.37
N TRP A 172 15.64 -4.36 -2.85
CA TRP A 172 16.31 -3.39 -2.00
C TRP A 172 15.33 -2.64 -1.07
N ARG A 173 14.07 -2.49 -1.48
CA ARG A 173 13.06 -1.70 -0.74
C ARG A 173 12.63 -2.30 0.59
N MET A 174 12.67 -3.64 0.72
CA MET A 174 12.22 -4.29 1.95
C MET A 174 13.23 -4.16 3.09
N GLY A 175 14.45 -3.71 2.82
CA GLY A 175 15.54 -3.71 3.79
C GLY A 175 15.99 -5.14 4.12
N ASP A 176 16.62 -5.30 5.27
CA ASP A 176 17.11 -6.61 5.74
C ASP A 176 15.94 -7.46 6.28
N THR A 177 15.58 -8.53 5.55
CA THR A 177 14.49 -9.45 5.94
C THR A 177 14.78 -10.15 7.26
N SER A 178 16.01 -10.59 7.46
CA SER A 178 16.42 -11.33 8.66
C SER A 178 16.31 -10.49 9.93
N LYS A 179 16.54 -9.18 9.80
CA LYS A 179 16.49 -8.24 10.92
C LYS A 179 15.08 -7.71 11.18
N TYR A 180 14.37 -7.32 10.13
CA TYR A 180 13.13 -6.57 10.28
C TYR A 180 11.89 -7.45 10.12
N TRP A 181 11.89 -8.46 9.25
CA TRP A 181 10.67 -9.16 8.85
C TRP A 181 10.53 -10.53 9.51
N ASP A 182 11.51 -11.41 9.33
CA ASP A 182 11.45 -12.82 9.73
C ASP A 182 11.18 -13.04 11.23
N PRO A 183 11.76 -12.25 12.17
CA PRO A 183 11.55 -12.47 13.61
C PRO A 183 10.12 -12.22 14.09
N VAL A 184 9.34 -11.40 13.37
CA VAL A 184 8.01 -10.96 13.80
C VAL A 184 6.89 -11.44 12.88
N LEU A 185 7.19 -11.67 11.60
CA LEU A 185 6.26 -12.01 10.54
C LEU A 185 6.77 -13.22 9.72
N PRO A 186 7.05 -14.38 10.33
CA PRO A 186 7.69 -15.51 9.65
C PRO A 186 6.83 -16.15 8.54
N ASN A 187 5.53 -15.82 8.47
CA ASN A 187 4.61 -16.35 7.46
C ASN A 187 4.36 -15.36 6.30
N VAL A 188 5.01 -14.20 6.32
CA VAL A 188 4.96 -13.23 5.22
C VAL A 188 6.05 -13.59 4.22
N LYS A 189 5.65 -13.89 2.99
CA LYS A 189 6.58 -14.19 1.89
C LYS A 189 6.94 -12.92 1.14
N HIS A 190 8.19 -12.85 0.71
CA HIS A 190 8.70 -11.74 -0.09
C HIS A 190 9.05 -12.26 -1.49
N GLU A 191 8.39 -11.71 -2.51
CA GLU A 191 8.62 -12.04 -3.91
C GLU A 191 8.91 -10.77 -4.71
N ILE A 192 9.58 -10.91 -5.85
CA ILE A 192 9.83 -9.80 -6.77
C ILE A 192 8.81 -9.88 -7.91
N LEU A 193 8.21 -8.75 -8.25
CA LEU A 193 7.35 -8.65 -9.42
C LEU A 193 8.14 -9.06 -10.66
N LYS A 194 7.59 -10.00 -11.44
CA LYS A 194 8.23 -10.43 -12.68
C LYS A 194 8.14 -9.31 -13.70
N ILE A 195 9.28 -8.69 -13.99
CA ILE A 195 9.39 -7.63 -15.00
C ILE A 195 9.77 -8.28 -16.32
N THR A 196 8.77 -8.62 -17.14
CA THR A 196 8.95 -9.07 -18.52
C THR A 196 8.66 -7.90 -19.47
N GLY A 197 9.57 -6.94 -19.56
CA GLY A 197 9.44 -5.79 -20.47
C GLY A 197 9.55 -4.42 -19.79
N ASN A 198 8.84 -3.43 -20.33
CA ASN A 198 8.93 -2.06 -19.83
C ASN A 198 8.02 -1.89 -18.61
N ASN A 199 8.60 -2.04 -17.42
CA ASN A 199 7.89 -1.93 -16.14
C ASN A 199 7.04 -0.65 -16.00
N ALA A 200 7.50 0.47 -16.57
CA ALA A 200 6.87 1.76 -16.40
C ALA A 200 5.63 1.90 -17.30
N ARG A 201 5.68 1.35 -18.51
CA ARG A 201 4.59 1.44 -19.50
C ARG A 201 3.59 0.30 -19.35
N GLU A 202 4.06 -0.88 -19.02
CA GLU A 202 3.28 -2.13 -18.98
C GLU A 202 2.87 -2.52 -17.55
N GLU A 203 3.07 -1.62 -16.58
CA GLU A 203 2.72 -1.82 -15.16
C GLU A 203 1.28 -2.35 -15.00
N SER A 204 0.31 -1.77 -15.71
CA SER A 204 -1.09 -2.22 -15.61
C SER A 204 -1.30 -3.65 -16.09
N THR A 205 -0.53 -4.11 -17.08
CA THR A 205 -0.57 -5.48 -17.59
C THR A 205 0.01 -6.44 -16.55
N ILE A 206 1.17 -6.09 -15.97
CA ILE A 206 1.83 -6.89 -14.92
C ILE A 206 0.92 -7.04 -13.70
N LEU A 207 0.30 -5.93 -13.24
CA LEU A 207 -0.63 -5.95 -12.11
C LEU A 207 -1.91 -6.74 -12.40
N LYS A 208 -2.40 -6.70 -13.66
CA LYS A 208 -3.56 -7.49 -14.09
C LYS A 208 -3.23 -8.98 -14.10
N GLU A 209 -2.08 -9.37 -14.65
CA GLU A 209 -1.63 -10.76 -14.68
C GLU A 209 -1.48 -11.32 -13.26
N LEU A 210 -0.83 -10.56 -12.36
CA LEU A 210 -0.73 -10.94 -10.95
C LEU A 210 -2.11 -11.13 -10.31
N SER A 211 -3.06 -10.24 -10.60
CA SER A 211 -4.42 -10.35 -10.09
C SER A 211 -5.14 -11.60 -10.59
N LEU A 212 -4.99 -11.94 -11.87
CA LEU A 212 -5.56 -13.16 -12.45
C LEU A 212 -4.96 -14.41 -11.81
N GLN A 213 -3.64 -14.47 -11.63
CA GLN A 213 -2.96 -15.57 -10.96
C GLN A 213 -3.42 -15.75 -9.51
N THR A 214 -3.64 -14.65 -8.78
CA THR A 214 -4.18 -14.70 -7.41
C THR A 214 -5.59 -15.23 -7.39
N LEU A 215 -6.46 -14.77 -8.28
CA LEU A 215 -7.86 -15.22 -8.35
C LEU A 215 -7.97 -16.70 -8.74
N GLU A 216 -7.16 -17.16 -9.70
CA GLU A 216 -7.09 -18.57 -10.08
C GLU A 216 -6.69 -19.46 -8.90
N LYS A 217 -5.71 -19.03 -8.08
CA LYS A 217 -5.32 -19.73 -6.85
C LYS A 217 -6.44 -19.69 -5.82
N TYR A 218 -7.06 -18.53 -5.61
CA TYR A 218 -8.16 -18.36 -4.65
C TYR A 218 -9.35 -19.28 -4.96
N HIS A 219 -9.75 -19.38 -6.24
CA HIS A 219 -10.83 -20.26 -6.69
C HIS A 219 -10.46 -21.75 -6.65
N ARG A 220 -9.17 -22.09 -6.80
CA ARG A 220 -8.69 -23.46 -6.64
C ARG A 220 -8.69 -23.90 -5.18
N ASP A 221 -8.27 -23.02 -4.29
CA ASP A 221 -8.07 -23.32 -2.86
C ASP A 221 -9.36 -23.13 -2.04
N SER A 222 -10.33 -22.38 -2.55
CA SER A 222 -11.69 -22.27 -2.02
C SER A 222 -12.63 -23.15 -2.87
N PRO A 223 -12.78 -24.46 -2.57
CA PRO A 223 -13.76 -25.27 -3.27
C PRO A 223 -15.13 -24.65 -3.07
N LEU A 224 -15.76 -24.28 -4.19
CA LEU A 224 -17.16 -23.90 -4.25
C LEU A 224 -17.98 -24.94 -3.48
N ILE A 225 -18.73 -24.48 -2.48
CA ILE A 225 -19.87 -25.23 -1.93
C ILE A 225 -20.89 -25.39 -3.06
#